data_AF-A0A4Y2PUU1-F1
#
_entry.id   AF-A0A4Y2PUU1-F1
#
_cell.length_a   1.000
_cell.length_b   1.000
_cell.length_c   1.000
_cell.angle_alpha   90.00
_cell.angle_beta   90.00
_cell.angle_gamma   90.00
#
_symmetry.space_group_name_H-M   'P 1'
#
loop_
_entity.id
_entity.type
_entity.pdbx_description
1 polymer ?
#
loop_
_entity_poly.entity_id
_entity_poly.type
_entity_poly.pdbx_seq_one_letter_code
_entity_poly.pdbx_strand_id
1 'polypeptide(L)' 'TATMCDDDVAALVVDNGSGMCKAGFAGDDAPRAVFPSIVGRPRHQVSDLLTKTIKDPQYFHTAGLS' A
#
# COMPACT_ATOMS: atom_id res chain seq x y z
N THR A 1 -16.34 1.54 -36.02
CA THR A 1 -15.16 1.75 -35.16
C THR A 1 -15.43 2.97 -34.33
N ALA A 2 -15.53 2.85 -33.01
CA ALA A 2 -15.77 4.00 -32.15
C ALA A 2 -14.49 4.84 -32.10
N THR A 3 -14.53 6.04 -32.68
CA THR A 3 -13.56 7.10 -32.44
C THR A 3 -13.72 7.52 -30.99
N MET A 4 -12.83 7.05 -30.12
CA MET A 4 -12.62 7.70 -28.83
C MET A 4 -12.01 9.07 -29.14
N CYS A 5 -12.52 10.09 -28.47
CA CYS A 5 -11.97 11.44 -28.55
C CYS A 5 -10.57 11.40 -27.90
N ASP A 6 -9.54 11.05 -28.68
CA ASP A 6 -8.18 10.74 -28.20
C ASP A 6 -7.34 11.99 -27.87
N ASP A 7 -7.85 13.20 -28.15
CA ASP A 7 -7.04 14.43 -28.08
C ASP A 7 -6.85 14.99 -26.64
N ASP A 8 -7.58 14.51 -25.64
CA ASP A 8 -7.53 15.04 -24.26
C ASP A 8 -7.04 14.02 -23.19
N VAL A 9 -6.66 12.80 -23.58
CA VAL A 9 -6.23 11.76 -22.62
C VAL A 9 -4.71 11.67 -22.54
N ALA A 10 -4.12 12.39 -21.57
CA ALA A 10 -2.70 12.26 -21.27
C ALA A 10 -2.39 10.89 -20.64
N ALA A 11 -1.45 10.15 -21.24
CA ALA A 11 -1.04 8.85 -20.71
C ALA A 11 -0.37 9.00 -19.33
N LEU A 12 -0.66 8.07 -18.42
CA LEU A 12 0.06 7.95 -17.15
C LEU A 12 1.33 7.12 -17.34
N VAL A 13 2.44 7.62 -16.81
CA VAL A 13 3.73 6.91 -16.77
C VAL A 13 4.02 6.55 -15.32
N VAL A 14 4.36 5.28 -15.08
CA VAL A 14 4.74 4.76 -13.76
C VAL A 14 6.08 4.02 -13.87
N ASP A 15 7.11 4.56 -13.23
CA ASP A 15 8.43 3.94 -13.10
C ASP A 15 8.47 3.14 -11.78
N ASN A 16 8.54 1.82 -11.90
CA ASN A 16 8.56 0.88 -10.77
C ASN A 16 10.00 0.61 -10.28
N GLY A 17 10.73 1.68 -9.93
CA GLY A 17 12.04 1.57 -9.31
C GLY A 17 11.98 0.88 -7.94
N SER A 18 12.98 0.07 -7.60
CA SER A 18 13.02 -0.66 -6.31
C SER A 18 13.28 0.23 -5.09
N GLY A 19 13.92 1.39 -5.26
CA GLY A 19 14.10 2.39 -4.21
C GLY A 19 12.96 3.40 -4.15
N MET A 20 12.63 3.98 -5.31
CA MET A 20 11.61 5.02 -5.45
C MET A 20 10.70 4.70 -6.64
N CYS A 21 9.39 4.77 -6.42
CA CYS A 21 8.39 4.80 -7.47
C CYS A 21 8.14 6.24 -7.90
N LYS A 22 8.00 6.45 -9.20
CA LYS A 22 7.72 7.77 -9.79
C LYS A 22 6.50 7.67 -10.69
N ALA A 23 5.64 8.68 -10.62
CA ALA A 23 4.46 8.77 -11.47
C ALA A 23 4.27 10.19 -12.02
N GLY A 24 3.77 10.29 -13.25
CA GLY A 24 3.49 11.54 -13.93
C GLY A 24 2.71 11.33 -15.21
N PHE A 25 2.36 12.41 -15.90
CA PHE A 25 1.76 12.33 -17.23
C PHE A 25 2.85 12.35 -18.31
N ALA A 26 2.62 11.65 -19.41
CA ALA A 26 3.52 11.65 -20.55
C ALA A 26 3.64 13.07 -21.12
N GLY A 27 4.88 13.52 -21.37
CA GLY A 27 5.18 14.87 -21.86
C GLY A 27 5.49 15.89 -20.77
N ASP A 28 5.23 15.59 -19.49
CA ASP A 28 5.70 16.45 -18.39
C ASP A 28 7.25 16.43 -18.29
N ASP A 29 7.84 17.56 -17.89
CA ASP A 29 9.29 17.70 -17.71
C ASP A 29 9.85 16.87 -16.54
N ALA A 30 8.99 16.48 -15.59
CA ALA A 30 9.38 15.77 -14.37
C ALA A 30 8.20 14.95 -13.80
N PRO A 31 8.47 13.89 -12.99
CA PRO A 31 7.40 13.16 -12.32
C PRO A 31 6.65 14.07 -11.34
N ARG A 32 5.32 13.97 -11.35
CA ARG A 32 4.45 14.71 -10.42
C ARG A 32 4.47 14.12 -9.01
N ALA A 33 4.77 12.83 -8.88
CA ALA A 33 4.90 12.14 -7.61
C ALA A 33 6.15 11.27 -7.58
N VAL A 34 6.84 11.29 -6.44
CA VAL A 34 8.01 10.46 -6.17
C VAL A 34 7.89 9.97 -4.73
N PHE A 35 7.86 8.65 -4.53
CA PHE A 35 7.70 8.05 -3.20
C PHE A 35 8.54 6.78 -3.05
N PRO A 36 8.97 6.41 -1.83
CA PRO A 36 9.69 5.16 -1.61
C PRO A 36 8.85 3.95 -2.01
N SER A 37 9.48 2.94 -2.60
CA SER A 37 8.81 1.68 -2.97
C SER A 37 8.64 0.74 -1.77
N ILE A 38 7.95 1.21 -0.74
CA ILE A 38 7.80 0.53 0.57
C ILE A 38 6.32 0.53 0.99
N VAL A 39 5.86 -0.61 1.51
CA VAL A 39 4.52 -0.74 2.14
C VAL A 39 4.68 -1.20 3.59
N GLY A 40 4.10 -0.45 4.53
CA GLY A 40 4.03 -0.84 5.94
C GLY A 40 2.98 -1.93 6.17
N ARG A 41 3.32 -2.96 6.96
CA ARG A 41 2.37 -4.01 7.37
C ARG A 41 2.17 -3.98 8.89
N PRO A 42 0.91 -3.95 9.39
CA PRO A 42 0.64 -4.09 10.82
C PRO A 42 1.22 -5.40 11.36
N ARG A 43 1.93 -5.31 12.49
CA ARG A 43 2.60 -6.48 13.13
C ARG A 43 1.71 -7.31 14.04
N HIS A 44 0.61 -6.74 14.55
CA HIS A 44 -0.32 -7.43 15.45
C HIS A 44 -1.71 -7.33 14.83
N GLN A 45 -2.18 -8.42 14.23
CA GLN A 45 -3.58 -8.50 13.79
C GLN A 45 -4.46 -8.82 15.00
N VAL A 46 -5.70 -8.35 14.99
CA VAL A 46 -6.67 -8.63 16.08
C VAL A 46 -6.86 -10.14 16.27
N SER A 47 -6.79 -10.91 15.18
CA SER A 47 -6.77 -12.37 15.19
C SER A 47 -5.57 -12.95 15.96
N ASP A 48 -4.40 -12.31 15.92
CA ASP A 48 -3.19 -12.78 16.60
C ASP A 48 -3.32 -12.63 18.12
N LEU A 49 -3.98 -11.58 18.60
CA LEU A 49 -4.25 -11.40 20.02
C LEU A 49 -5.26 -12.44 20.51
N LEU A 50 -6.38 -12.60 19.78
CA LEU A 50 -7.42 -13.56 20.12
C LEU A 50 -6.89 -15.00 20.11
N THR A 51 -6.11 -15.37 19.09
CA THR A 51 -5.54 -16.73 19.02
C THR A 51 -4.47 -16.98 20.06
N LYS A 52 -3.66 -16.00 20.44
CA LYS A 52 -2.68 -16.13 21.54
C LYS A 52 -3.38 -16.36 22.88
N THR A 53 -4.44 -15.62 23.18
CA THR A 53 -5.20 -15.79 24.43
C THR A 53 -5.96 -17.12 24.48
N ILE A 54 -6.56 -17.57 23.36
CA ILE A 54 -7.34 -18.82 23.34
C ILE A 54 -6.44 -20.07 23.32
N LYS A 55 -5.30 -20.03 22.63
CA LYS A 55 -4.42 -21.21 22.49
C LYS A 55 -3.45 -21.40 23.64
N ASP A 56 -3.09 -20.34 24.35
CA ASP A 56 -2.16 -20.40 25.46
C ASP A 56 -2.68 -19.58 26.65
N PRO A 57 -3.24 -20.26 27.68
CA PRO A 57 -3.82 -19.60 28.85
C PRO A 57 -2.84 -18.71 29.64
N GLN A 58 -1.54 -18.84 29.43
CA GLN A 58 -0.55 -17.96 30.07
C GLN A 58 -0.71 -16.48 29.64
N TYR A 59 -1.34 -16.22 28.49
CA TYR A 59 -1.58 -14.86 27.98
C TYR A 59 -2.87 -14.19 28.48
N PHE A 60 -3.70 -14.86 29.30
CA PHE A 60 -4.91 -14.24 29.88
C PHE A 60 -4.60 -12.98 30.70
N HIS A 61 -3.53 -13.00 31.48
CA HIS A 61 -3.13 -11.85 32.30
C HIS A 61 -2.62 -10.66 31.49
N THR A 62 -2.04 -10.89 30.31
CA THR A 62 -1.57 -9.82 29.42
C THR A 62 -2.71 -9.15 28.67
N ALA A 63 -3.83 -9.84 28.47
CA ALA A 63 -5.00 -9.32 27.76
C ALA A 63 -5.93 -8.45 28.63
N GLY A 64 -5.68 -8.33 29.94
CA GLY A 64 -6.48 -7.51 30.86
C GLY A 64 -7.92 -8.01 31.05
N LEU A 65 -8.22 -9.25 30.66
CA LEU A 65 -9.50 -9.91 30.90
C LEU A 65 -9.45 -10.52 32.30
N SER A 66 -10.04 -9.85 33.30
CA SER A 66 -10.25 -10.39 34.66
C SER A 66 -11.48 -11.26 34.74
#